data_AF-A0A180GN83-F1
#
_entry.id   AF-A0A180GN83-F1
#
_cell.length_a   1.000
_cell.length_b   1.000
_cell.length_c   1.000
_cell.angle_alpha   90.00
_cell.angle_beta   90.00
_cell.angle_gamma   90.00
#
_symmetry.space_group_name_H-M   'P 1'
#
loop_
_entity.id
_entity.type
_entity.pdbx_description
1 polymer ?
#
loop_
_entity_poly.entity_id
_entity_poly.type
_entity_poly.pdbx_seq_one_letter_code
_entity_poly.pdbx_strand_id
1 'polypeptide(L)'
;MSASDHNLDDFRSGKDNSGLDIRTLTTFGPTDAWLGNQSQQDFLAAKLQLEKAKLVSQTAKLINDRWNNDKRLAANGNNMTQWLHQLQEIGNVHMSSGDFFFKPIKNLVFEKIAQMVVLDGVHQLLVPNLQRLKTTLEMLSYLKKKFSVVSRAAQYNVWNRFLNFLVDDSDGVGMSSAMRNLYTEWNNLNVRIHSDAFFGFIFQRAVMRSSVPFKKHFEQRIENAMQNNESKSVPKFDTLVNTF
;
A
#
# COMPACT_ATOMS: atom_id res chain seq x y z
N MET A 1 -46.37 11.83 113.65
CA MET A 1 -46.17 11.16 112.36
C MET A 1 -45.22 12.05 111.57
N SER A 2 -43.90 12.03 111.79
CA SER A 2 -42.93 10.96 111.49
C SER A 2 -43.15 10.35 110.11
N ALA A 3 -42.19 10.23 109.18
CA ALA A 3 -40.83 10.73 108.99
C ALA A 3 -40.27 9.86 107.84
N SER A 4 -39.68 10.49 106.81
CA SER A 4 -38.46 10.05 106.07
C SER A 4 -38.39 8.64 105.45
N ASP A 5 -37.50 8.28 104.54
CA ASP A 5 -36.55 8.93 103.64
C ASP A 5 -36.07 7.80 102.68
N HIS A 6 -35.39 8.21 101.62
CA HIS A 6 -34.37 7.51 100.82
C HIS A 6 -33.99 6.05 101.16
N ASN A 7 -33.78 5.21 100.13
CA ASN A 7 -32.41 5.02 99.59
C ASN A 7 -32.32 4.19 98.29
N LEU A 8 -31.26 4.51 97.56
CA LEU A 8 -30.69 3.81 96.41
C LEU A 8 -30.05 2.46 96.82
N ASP A 9 -30.05 1.47 95.91
CA ASP A 9 -28.86 1.00 95.18
C ASP A 9 -28.97 -0.45 94.64
N ASP A 10 -28.60 -0.54 93.35
CA ASP A 10 -27.81 -1.58 92.68
C ASP A 10 -28.30 -3.04 92.53
N PHE A 11 -28.45 -3.50 91.28
CA PHE A 11 -27.65 -4.60 90.68
C PHE A 11 -28.04 -4.87 89.20
N ARG A 12 -27.17 -4.42 88.28
CA ARG A 12 -26.60 -5.15 87.11
C ARG A 12 -27.51 -5.81 86.04
N SER A 13 -27.41 -5.30 84.79
CA SER A 13 -26.87 -6.01 83.60
C SER A 13 -27.66 -5.82 82.28
N GLY A 14 -27.04 -5.11 81.32
CA GLY A 14 -26.97 -5.61 79.93
C GLY A 14 -27.50 -4.73 78.77
N LYS A 15 -26.55 -4.14 78.02
CA LYS A 15 -26.54 -3.88 76.54
C LYS A 15 -27.45 -2.76 76.00
N ASP A 16 -27.08 -1.91 75.05
CA ASP A 16 -25.88 -1.77 74.23
C ASP A 16 -25.77 -0.33 73.66
N ASN A 17 -24.53 0.00 73.32
CA ASN A 17 -23.97 1.24 72.80
C ASN A 17 -24.57 1.75 71.47
N SER A 18 -24.63 3.08 71.31
CA SER A 18 -23.87 3.87 70.32
C SER A 18 -24.66 5.03 69.71
N GLY A 19 -24.18 6.25 69.99
CA GLY A 19 -24.49 7.43 69.20
C GLY A 19 -23.71 7.41 67.88
N LEU A 20 -24.31 7.97 66.83
CA LEU A 20 -23.63 8.29 65.58
C LEU A 20 -24.06 9.69 65.13
N ASP A 21 -23.17 10.63 65.40
CA ASP A 21 -23.05 11.93 64.76
C ASP A 21 -22.52 11.70 63.32
N ILE A 22 -23.37 11.92 62.31
CA ILE A 22 -22.97 11.85 60.91
C ILE A 22 -22.80 13.27 60.38
N ARG A 23 -21.63 13.84 60.68
CA ARG A 23 -20.97 14.77 59.77
C ARG A 23 -20.50 13.97 58.56
N THR A 24 -21.19 14.11 57.43
CA THR A 24 -20.74 13.60 56.13
C THR A 24 -19.43 14.26 55.73
N LEU A 25 -18.33 13.58 56.00
CA LEU A 25 -17.03 13.81 55.38
C LEU A 25 -17.13 13.42 53.91
N THR A 26 -17.04 14.41 53.02
CA THR A 26 -16.70 14.24 51.61
C THR A 26 -15.26 13.78 51.49
N THR A 27 -15.04 12.47 51.43
CA THR A 27 -13.79 11.87 50.94
C THR A 27 -13.84 11.80 49.42
N PHE A 28 -13.30 12.80 48.74
CA PHE A 28 -12.85 12.64 47.36
C PHE A 28 -11.62 11.70 47.39
N GLY A 29 -11.80 10.47 46.92
CA GLY A 29 -10.70 9.51 46.79
C GLY A 29 -9.79 9.82 45.59
N PRO A 30 -8.55 9.30 45.56
CA PRO A 30 -7.59 9.56 44.47
C PRO A 30 -8.09 9.14 43.08
N THR A 31 -9.05 8.22 43.01
CA THR A 31 -9.55 7.57 41.79
C THR A 31 -10.25 8.53 40.82
N ASP A 32 -10.96 9.53 41.34
CA ASP A 32 -11.75 10.47 40.51
C ASP A 32 -10.84 11.49 39.81
N ALA A 33 -9.73 11.87 40.44
CA ALA A 33 -8.73 12.76 39.86
C ALA A 33 -7.92 12.07 38.74
N TRP A 34 -7.62 10.78 38.89
CA TRP A 34 -6.96 9.98 37.84
C TRP A 34 -7.87 9.76 36.62
N LEU A 35 -9.16 9.46 36.84
CA LEU A 35 -10.16 9.35 35.76
C LEU A 35 -10.36 10.67 35.01
N GLY A 36 -10.38 11.79 35.73
CA GLY A 36 -10.44 13.14 35.12
C GLY A 36 -9.21 13.47 34.27
N ASN A 37 -8.01 13.14 34.75
CA ASN A 37 -6.76 13.36 34.02
C ASN A 37 -6.68 12.47 32.76
N GLN A 38 -7.05 11.19 32.85
CA GLN A 38 -7.08 10.29 31.70
C GLN A 38 -8.09 10.75 30.64
N SER A 39 -9.30 11.12 31.06
CA SER A 39 -10.35 11.61 30.15
C SER A 39 -9.90 12.89 29.43
N GLN A 40 -9.18 13.78 30.12
CA GLN A 40 -8.64 15.00 29.53
C GLN A 40 -7.50 14.71 28.55
N GLN A 41 -6.62 13.75 28.87
CA GLN A 41 -5.58 13.28 27.94
C GLN A 41 -6.17 12.63 26.69
N ASP A 42 -7.18 11.78 26.84
CA ASP A 42 -7.89 11.15 25.74
C ASP A 42 -8.59 12.18 24.86
N PHE A 43 -9.22 13.20 25.45
CA PHE A 43 -9.82 14.31 24.72
C PHE A 43 -8.79 15.11 23.91
N LEU A 44 -7.65 15.46 24.51
CA LEU A 44 -6.58 16.18 23.81
C LEU A 44 -5.99 15.34 22.68
N ALA A 45 -5.79 14.04 22.90
CA ALA A 45 -5.33 13.10 21.88
C ALA A 45 -6.33 13.00 20.73
N ALA A 46 -7.63 12.86 21.02
CA ALA A 46 -8.70 12.81 20.03
C ALA A 46 -8.80 14.11 19.22
N LYS A 47 -8.72 15.27 19.88
CA LYS A 47 -8.70 16.58 19.21
C LYS A 47 -7.52 16.71 18.25
N LEU A 48 -6.33 16.35 18.70
CA LEU A 48 -5.11 16.40 17.87
C LEU A 48 -5.19 15.41 16.71
N GLN A 49 -5.77 14.23 16.91
CA GLN A 49 -6.04 13.28 15.83
C GLN A 49 -7.05 13.83 14.81
N LEU A 50 -8.11 14.48 15.28
CA LEU A 50 -9.13 15.09 14.43
C LEU A 50 -8.55 16.24 13.59
N GLU A 51 -7.74 17.10 14.18
CA GLU A 51 -7.05 18.19 13.47
C GLU A 51 -6.11 17.64 12.39
N LYS A 52 -5.35 16.59 12.71
CA LYS A 52 -4.51 15.89 11.71
C LYS A 52 -5.35 15.30 10.59
N ALA A 53 -6.45 14.62 10.90
CA ALA A 53 -7.34 14.01 9.90
C ALA A 53 -7.98 15.09 8.99
N LYS A 54 -8.35 16.24 9.56
CA LYS A 54 -8.89 17.38 8.82
C LYS A 54 -7.86 17.96 7.86
N LEU A 55 -6.62 18.18 8.32
CA LEU A 55 -5.54 18.66 7.46
C LEU A 55 -5.28 17.71 6.30
N VAL A 56 -5.19 16.40 6.57
CA VAL A 56 -4.96 15.38 5.55
C VAL A 56 -6.08 15.38 4.51
N SER A 57 -7.34 15.29 4.95
CA SER A 57 -8.50 15.23 4.05
C SER A 57 -8.69 16.49 3.21
N GLN A 58 -8.51 17.68 3.79
CA GLN A 58 -8.61 18.95 3.06
C GLN A 58 -7.50 19.08 2.02
N THR A 59 -6.26 18.73 2.39
CA THR A 59 -5.12 18.80 1.46
C THR A 59 -5.27 17.79 0.32
N ALA A 60 -5.66 16.55 0.64
CA ALA A 60 -5.91 15.54 -0.38
C ALA A 60 -7.04 15.96 -1.32
N LYS A 61 -8.15 16.49 -0.79
CA LYS A 61 -9.27 16.98 -1.61
C LYS A 61 -8.84 18.05 -2.62
N LEU A 62 -8.09 19.06 -2.17
CA LEU A 62 -7.56 20.11 -3.04
C LEU A 62 -6.66 19.56 -4.17
N ILE A 63 -5.86 18.55 -3.87
CA ILE A 63 -5.03 17.88 -4.87
C ILE A 63 -5.88 17.05 -5.82
N ASN A 64 -6.90 16.37 -5.29
CA ASN A 64 -7.73 15.42 -6.02
C ASN A 64 -8.74 16.08 -6.97
N ASP A 65 -8.99 17.38 -6.83
CA ASP A 65 -9.70 18.17 -7.84
C ASP A 65 -8.99 18.15 -9.22
N ARG A 66 -7.70 17.75 -9.27
CA ARG A 66 -6.95 17.52 -10.53
C ARG A 66 -7.35 16.23 -11.24
N TRP A 67 -7.95 15.28 -10.54
CA TRP A 67 -8.44 14.04 -11.13
C TRP A 67 -9.81 14.28 -11.78
N ASN A 68 -9.84 14.28 -13.11
CA ASN A 68 -11.08 14.10 -13.86
C ASN A 68 -11.20 12.65 -14.32
N ASN A 69 -12.37 12.26 -14.86
CA ASN A 69 -12.62 10.88 -15.28
C ASN A 69 -11.59 10.37 -16.31
N ASP A 70 -11.06 11.24 -17.17
CA ASP A 70 -10.08 10.89 -18.20
C ASP A 70 -8.66 10.70 -17.64
N LYS A 71 -8.36 11.37 -16.53
CA LYS A 71 -7.04 11.34 -15.86
C LYS A 71 -6.91 10.25 -14.80
N ARG A 72 -8.02 9.65 -14.36
CA ARG A 72 -7.99 8.52 -13.41
C ARG A 72 -7.49 7.25 -14.09
N LEU A 73 -6.73 6.43 -13.38
CA LEU A 73 -6.28 5.14 -13.89
C LEU A 73 -7.48 4.24 -14.18
N ALA A 74 -7.66 3.87 -15.44
CA ALA A 74 -8.74 2.99 -15.87
C ALA A 74 -8.62 1.60 -15.23
N ALA A 75 -9.76 0.90 -15.10
CA ALA A 75 -9.79 -0.44 -14.48
C ALA A 75 -8.90 -1.47 -15.20
N ASN A 76 -8.68 -1.28 -16.51
CA ASN A 76 -7.84 -2.12 -17.36
C ASN A 76 -6.40 -1.60 -17.49
N GLY A 77 -6.08 -0.43 -16.92
CA GLY A 77 -4.75 0.18 -16.95
C GLY A 77 -4.29 0.70 -18.31
N ASN A 78 -5.17 0.85 -19.30
CA ASN A 78 -4.79 1.30 -20.65
C ASN A 78 -4.11 2.68 -20.67
N ASN A 79 -4.40 3.54 -19.69
CA ASN A 79 -3.84 4.88 -19.54
C ASN A 79 -2.74 4.95 -18.46
N MET A 80 -2.13 3.83 -18.07
CA MET A 80 -1.14 3.77 -16.99
C MET A 80 0.03 4.74 -17.16
N THR A 81 0.60 4.86 -18.35
CA THR A 81 1.70 5.80 -18.62
C THR A 81 1.27 7.26 -18.43
N GLN A 82 0.09 7.62 -18.93
CA GLN A 82 -0.47 8.96 -18.76
C GLN A 82 -0.78 9.26 -17.29
N TRP A 83 -1.32 8.27 -16.58
CA TRP A 83 -1.60 8.36 -15.16
C TRP A 83 -0.33 8.59 -14.31
N LEU A 84 0.75 7.84 -14.60
CA LEU A 84 2.05 8.02 -13.93
C LEU A 84 2.61 9.43 -14.16
N HIS A 85 2.50 9.95 -15.38
CA HIS A 85 2.91 11.31 -15.69
C HIS A 85 2.09 12.36 -14.94
N GLN A 86 0.76 12.16 -14.85
CA GLN A 86 -0.11 13.05 -14.08
C GLN A 86 0.22 13.04 -12.59
N LEU A 87 0.58 11.88 -12.04
CA LEU A 87 1.03 11.76 -10.65
C LEU A 87 2.36 12.48 -10.40
N GLN A 88 3.29 12.41 -11.35
CA GLN A 88 4.55 13.17 -11.31
C GLN A 88 4.28 14.69 -11.35
N GLU A 89 3.34 15.13 -12.20
CA GLU A 89 2.93 16.54 -12.26
C GLU A 89 2.30 17.03 -10.94
N ILE A 90 1.45 16.20 -10.32
CA ILE A 90 0.89 16.49 -8.99
C ILE A 90 2.02 16.62 -7.95
N GLY A 91 3.02 15.74 -8.01
CA GLY A 91 4.19 15.80 -7.13
C GLY A 91 4.97 17.11 -7.30
N ASN A 92 5.22 17.52 -8.55
CA ASN A 92 5.88 18.80 -8.84
C ASN A 92 5.11 20.00 -8.29
N VAL A 93 3.78 20.03 -8.46
CA VAL A 93 2.97 21.21 -8.11
C VAL A 93 2.66 21.29 -6.61
N HIS A 94 2.38 20.17 -5.94
CA HIS A 94 1.88 20.18 -4.56
C HIS A 94 2.88 19.65 -3.52
N MET A 95 3.90 18.92 -3.95
CA MET A 95 4.86 18.26 -3.06
C MET A 95 6.31 18.72 -3.30
N SER A 96 6.48 19.74 -4.16
CA SER A 96 7.78 20.30 -4.55
C SER A 96 8.75 19.32 -5.21
N SER A 97 8.29 18.12 -5.58
CA SER A 97 9.10 17.12 -6.28
C SER A 97 8.25 16.13 -7.07
N GLY A 98 8.55 15.97 -8.36
CA GLY A 98 7.86 15.00 -9.21
C GLY A 98 8.16 13.54 -8.84
N ASP A 99 9.26 13.28 -8.15
CA ASP A 99 9.59 11.94 -7.66
C ASP A 99 8.96 11.59 -6.30
N PHE A 100 8.20 12.52 -5.70
CA PHE A 100 7.71 12.42 -4.32
C PHE A 100 6.95 11.12 -4.06
N PHE A 101 6.01 10.76 -4.95
CA PHE A 101 5.22 9.53 -4.81
C PHE A 101 6.04 8.26 -5.09
N PHE A 102 7.17 8.38 -5.80
CA PHE A 102 7.96 7.25 -6.30
C PHE A 102 9.11 6.87 -5.37
N LYS A 103 9.17 7.46 -4.18
CA LYS A 103 10.20 7.20 -3.15
C LYS A 103 9.52 6.97 -1.79
N PRO A 104 10.21 6.35 -0.82
CA PRO A 104 9.69 6.22 0.53
C PRO A 104 9.40 7.59 1.18
N ILE A 105 8.16 7.82 1.60
CA ILE A 105 7.73 9.04 2.28
C ILE A 105 7.87 8.84 3.80
N LYS A 106 8.81 9.56 4.42
CA LYS A 106 9.12 9.43 5.86
C LYS A 106 8.08 10.10 6.77
N ASN A 107 7.45 11.17 6.29
CA ASN A 107 6.47 11.92 7.07
C ASN A 107 5.09 11.26 6.96
N LEU A 108 4.56 10.81 8.11
CA LEU A 108 3.29 10.07 8.17
C LEU A 108 2.06 10.88 7.70
N VAL A 109 2.07 12.21 7.86
CA VAL A 109 0.99 13.08 7.38
C VAL A 109 1.02 13.13 5.86
N PHE A 110 2.19 13.35 5.29
CA PHE A 110 2.39 13.33 3.84
C PHE A 110 2.10 11.96 3.22
N GLU A 111 2.44 10.88 3.92
CA GLU A 111 2.13 9.54 3.45
C GLU A 111 0.62 9.30 3.37
N LYS A 112 -0.14 9.70 4.40
CA LYS A 112 -1.61 9.61 4.36
C LYS A 112 -2.23 10.48 3.26
N ILE A 113 -1.70 11.68 3.03
CA ILE A 113 -2.14 12.54 1.92
C ILE A 113 -1.87 11.82 0.60
N ALA A 114 -0.66 11.29 0.42
CA ALA A 114 -0.26 10.62 -0.80
C ALA A 114 -1.09 9.36 -1.11
N GLN A 115 -1.42 8.57 -0.08
CA GLN A 115 -2.33 7.43 -0.20
C GLN A 115 -3.72 7.87 -0.67
N MET A 116 -4.30 8.92 -0.10
CA MET A 116 -5.60 9.45 -0.55
C MET A 116 -5.53 9.95 -1.99
N VAL A 117 -4.43 10.60 -2.37
CA VAL A 117 -4.22 11.07 -3.75
C VAL A 117 -4.19 9.91 -4.73
N VAL A 118 -3.51 8.81 -4.40
CA VAL A 118 -3.48 7.60 -5.23
C VAL A 118 -4.85 6.91 -5.26
N LEU A 119 -5.55 6.79 -4.13
CA LEU A 119 -6.86 6.14 -4.05
C LEU A 119 -7.92 6.85 -4.89
N ASP A 120 -7.97 8.18 -4.86
CA ASP A 120 -8.91 8.98 -5.66
C ASP A 120 -8.49 9.07 -7.13
N GLY A 121 -7.21 8.82 -7.42
CA GLY A 121 -6.64 8.81 -8.75
C GLY A 121 -6.87 7.52 -9.53
N VAL A 122 -7.50 6.49 -8.96
CA VAL A 122 -7.74 5.20 -9.62
C VAL A 122 -9.22 4.89 -9.80
N HIS A 123 -9.54 3.98 -10.72
CA HIS A 123 -10.89 3.46 -10.87
C HIS A 123 -11.35 2.70 -9.60
N GLN A 124 -12.64 2.83 -9.27
CA GLN A 124 -13.25 2.25 -8.05
C GLN A 124 -13.00 0.75 -7.84
N LEU A 125 -12.87 -0.02 -8.94
CA LEU A 125 -12.58 -1.47 -8.88
C LEU A 125 -11.17 -1.80 -8.35
N LEU A 126 -10.25 -0.82 -8.33
CA LEU A 126 -8.88 -1.00 -7.86
C LEU A 126 -8.72 -0.66 -6.38
N VAL A 127 -9.57 0.25 -5.88
CA VAL A 127 -9.54 0.78 -4.50
C VAL A 127 -9.47 -0.31 -3.43
N PRO A 128 -10.29 -1.39 -3.45
CA PRO A 128 -10.27 -2.39 -2.37
C PRO A 128 -8.92 -3.11 -2.21
N ASN A 129 -8.18 -3.28 -3.30
CA ASN A 129 -6.86 -3.91 -3.26
C ASN A 129 -5.79 -2.95 -2.72
N LEU A 130 -5.90 -1.66 -3.09
CA LEU A 130 -4.95 -0.64 -2.69
C LEU A 130 -5.08 -0.24 -1.22
N GLN A 131 -6.31 -0.18 -0.69
CA GLN A 131 -6.57 0.20 0.71
C GLN A 131 -5.93 -0.75 1.73
N ARG A 132 -5.56 -1.97 1.32
CA ARG A 132 -4.90 -2.96 2.17
C ARG A 132 -3.39 -2.73 2.30
N LEU A 133 -2.81 -1.91 1.44
CA LEU A 133 -1.38 -1.64 1.37
C LEU A 133 -1.01 -0.54 2.37
N LYS A 134 0.17 -0.66 2.99
CA LYS A 134 0.55 0.21 4.11
C LYS A 134 1.18 1.50 3.65
N THR A 135 1.74 1.52 2.44
CA THR A 135 2.46 2.67 1.90
C THR A 135 2.02 3.04 0.49
N THR A 136 2.16 4.33 0.15
CA THR A 136 1.94 4.87 -1.20
C THR A 136 2.83 4.16 -2.22
N LEU A 137 4.08 3.89 -1.84
CA LEU A 137 5.04 3.20 -2.70
C LEU A 137 4.63 1.76 -3.00
N GLU A 138 4.08 1.03 -2.00
CA GLU A 138 3.51 -0.30 -2.21
C GLU A 138 2.30 -0.24 -3.15
N MET A 139 1.42 0.75 -3.01
CA MET A 139 0.27 0.95 -3.92
C MET A 139 0.72 1.14 -5.37
N LEU A 140 1.72 2.00 -5.60
CA LEU A 140 2.27 2.19 -6.94
C LEU A 140 2.95 0.95 -7.48
N SER A 141 3.70 0.24 -6.64
CA SER A 141 4.36 -1.00 -7.04
C SER A 141 3.34 -2.08 -7.42
N TYR A 142 2.24 -2.19 -6.68
CA TYR A 142 1.12 -3.07 -7.00
C TYR A 142 0.49 -2.69 -8.35
N LEU A 143 0.17 -1.42 -8.58
CA LEU A 143 -0.43 -0.96 -9.84
C LEU A 143 0.50 -1.20 -11.03
N LYS A 144 1.79 -0.87 -10.90
CA LYS A 144 2.80 -1.12 -11.93
C LYS A 144 2.92 -2.60 -12.26
N LYS A 145 2.85 -3.48 -11.26
CA LYS A 145 2.86 -4.93 -11.47
C LYS A 145 1.57 -5.46 -12.08
N LYS A 146 0.41 -4.90 -11.69
CA LYS A 146 -0.91 -5.30 -12.17
C LYS A 146 -1.12 -4.93 -13.64
N PHE A 147 -0.65 -3.75 -14.03
CA PHE A 147 -0.87 -3.16 -15.35
C PHE A 147 0.38 -3.09 -16.22
N SER A 148 1.49 -3.69 -15.79
CA SER A 148 2.54 -4.02 -16.73
C SER A 148 1.91 -4.97 -17.74
N VAL A 149 1.71 -4.48 -18.97
CA VAL A 149 1.35 -5.31 -20.11
C VAL A 149 2.58 -6.17 -20.41
N VAL A 150 2.77 -7.18 -19.60
CA VAL A 150 3.76 -8.22 -19.81
C VAL A 150 3.12 -9.17 -20.80
N SER A 151 3.31 -8.88 -22.09
CA SER A 151 3.01 -9.82 -23.16
C SER A 151 4.26 -10.62 -23.50
N ARG A 152 4.07 -11.83 -24.01
CA ARG A 152 5.17 -12.63 -24.54
C ARG A 152 5.84 -11.91 -25.69
N ALA A 153 5.06 -11.22 -26.53
CA ALA A 153 5.59 -10.42 -27.63
C ALA A 153 6.56 -9.33 -27.15
N ALA A 154 6.20 -8.57 -26.10
CA ALA A 154 7.07 -7.54 -25.55
C ALA A 154 8.37 -8.14 -24.96
N GLN A 155 8.26 -9.24 -24.22
CA GLN A 155 9.43 -9.96 -23.70
C GLN A 155 10.35 -10.46 -24.82
N TYR A 156 9.78 -11.07 -25.86
CA TYR A 156 10.54 -11.62 -26.98
C TYR A 156 11.20 -10.52 -27.83
N ASN A 157 10.58 -9.34 -27.94
CA ASN A 157 11.19 -8.18 -28.60
C ASN A 157 12.45 -7.69 -27.86
N VAL A 158 12.37 -7.50 -26.54
CA VAL A 158 13.55 -7.09 -25.74
C VAL A 158 14.64 -8.19 -25.76
N TRP A 159 14.26 -9.47 -25.71
CA TRP A 159 15.19 -10.59 -25.86
C TRP A 159 15.95 -10.54 -27.19
N ASN A 160 15.27 -10.31 -28.31
CA ASN A 160 15.94 -10.18 -29.60
C ASN A 160 16.86 -8.95 -29.67
N ARG A 161 16.50 -7.83 -29.02
CA ARG A 161 17.38 -6.66 -28.94
C ARG A 161 18.66 -6.95 -28.15
N PHE A 162 18.60 -7.72 -27.07
CA PHE A 162 19.82 -8.19 -26.38
C PHE A 162 20.71 -9.04 -27.29
N LEU A 163 20.12 -9.99 -28.02
CA LEU A 163 20.87 -10.91 -28.87
C LEU A 163 21.46 -10.24 -30.11
N ASN A 164 20.88 -9.12 -30.52
CA ASN A 164 21.35 -8.31 -31.64
C ASN A 164 22.11 -7.06 -31.17
N PHE A 165 22.48 -6.97 -29.88
CA PHE A 165 23.30 -5.88 -29.39
C PHE A 165 24.69 -5.99 -30.01
N LEU A 166 25.10 -4.97 -30.76
CA LEU A 166 26.39 -4.90 -31.42
C LEU A 166 27.24 -3.82 -30.76
N VAL A 167 28.54 -4.06 -30.68
CA VAL A 167 29.53 -3.05 -30.33
C VAL A 167 29.75 -2.18 -31.56
N ASP A 168 29.56 -0.87 -31.43
CA ASP A 168 29.85 0.13 -32.45
C ASP A 168 31.02 1.04 -32.01
N ASP A 169 31.33 2.07 -32.79
CA ASP A 169 32.40 3.03 -32.48
C ASP A 169 32.02 4.05 -31.37
N SER A 170 30.91 3.84 -30.64
CA SER A 170 30.56 4.70 -29.50
C SER A 170 31.57 4.57 -28.36
N ASP A 171 31.60 5.54 -27.44
CA ASP A 171 32.43 5.41 -26.26
C ASP A 171 31.88 4.33 -25.32
N GLY A 172 32.77 3.70 -24.52
CA GLY A 172 32.35 2.62 -23.61
C GLY A 172 31.26 3.03 -22.60
N VAL A 173 31.09 4.33 -22.36
CA VAL A 173 30.03 4.91 -21.53
C VAL A 173 28.66 4.81 -22.23
N GLY A 174 28.58 5.18 -23.51
CA GLY A 174 27.39 5.03 -24.33
C GLY A 174 26.89 3.58 -24.40
N MET A 175 27.80 2.63 -24.63
CA MET A 175 27.47 1.19 -24.67
C MET A 175 26.95 0.67 -23.33
N SER A 176 27.61 1.04 -22.23
CA SER A 176 27.19 0.68 -20.87
C SER A 176 25.79 1.21 -20.56
N SER A 177 25.50 2.46 -20.96
CA SER A 177 24.17 3.06 -20.82
C SER A 177 23.11 2.31 -21.62
N ALA A 178 23.37 2.00 -22.89
CA ALA A 178 22.46 1.24 -23.75
C ALA A 178 22.14 -0.15 -23.19
N MET A 179 23.16 -0.86 -22.69
CA MET A 179 22.98 -2.18 -22.06
C MET A 179 22.17 -2.10 -20.75
N ARG A 180 22.41 -1.08 -19.92
CA ARG A 180 21.64 -0.83 -18.67
C ARG A 180 20.19 -0.46 -18.96
N ASN A 181 19.94 0.27 -20.05
CA ASN A 181 18.58 0.60 -20.50
C ASN A 181 17.82 -0.66 -20.92
N LEU A 182 18.43 -1.54 -21.73
CA LEU A 182 17.84 -2.83 -22.11
C LEU A 182 17.52 -3.69 -20.87
N TYR A 183 18.42 -3.72 -19.89
CA TYR A 183 18.20 -4.45 -18.64
C TYR A 183 17.05 -3.84 -17.80
N THR A 184 16.91 -2.52 -17.78
CA THR A 184 15.79 -1.84 -17.14
C THR A 184 14.46 -2.20 -17.81
N GLU A 185 14.41 -2.16 -19.15
CA GLU A 185 13.24 -2.58 -19.93
C GLU A 185 12.87 -4.04 -19.64
N TRP A 186 13.87 -4.93 -19.58
CA TRP A 186 13.67 -6.35 -19.24
C TRP A 186 13.07 -6.56 -17.85
N ASN A 187 13.58 -5.86 -16.83
CA ASN A 187 13.06 -5.94 -15.48
C ASN A 187 11.61 -5.43 -15.39
N ASN A 188 11.26 -4.42 -16.19
CA ASN A 188 9.89 -3.90 -16.25
C ASN A 188 8.89 -4.90 -16.87
N LEU A 189 9.38 -5.89 -17.64
CA LEU A 189 8.58 -6.95 -18.24
C LEU A 189 8.43 -8.19 -17.33
N ASN A 190 8.77 -8.07 -16.05
CA ASN A 190 8.65 -9.13 -15.04
C ASN A 190 9.35 -10.44 -15.43
N VAL A 191 10.43 -10.37 -16.21
CA VAL A 191 11.24 -11.54 -16.56
C VAL A 191 12.47 -11.58 -15.67
N ARG A 192 12.59 -12.65 -14.88
CA ARG A 192 13.86 -13.01 -14.24
C ARG A 192 14.55 -14.08 -15.08
N ILE A 193 15.86 -13.96 -15.28
CA ILE A 193 16.62 -14.97 -16.01
C ILE A 193 16.85 -16.17 -15.07
N HIS A 194 16.03 -17.20 -15.25
CA HIS A 194 16.20 -18.54 -14.68
C HIS A 194 16.08 -19.58 -15.81
N SER A 195 16.28 -20.87 -15.50
CA SER A 195 16.32 -21.95 -16.50
C SER A 195 15.11 -21.97 -17.44
N ASP A 196 13.88 -21.96 -16.91
CA ASP A 196 12.67 -21.96 -17.74
C ASP A 196 12.59 -20.76 -18.68
N ALA A 197 12.93 -19.56 -18.18
CA ALA A 197 12.92 -18.36 -18.99
C ALA A 197 13.94 -18.49 -20.12
N PHE A 198 15.18 -18.84 -19.79
CA PHE A 198 16.26 -18.98 -20.76
C PHE A 198 15.93 -20.04 -21.83
N PHE A 199 15.56 -21.25 -21.42
CA PHE A 199 15.20 -22.33 -22.35
C PHE A 199 13.96 -21.98 -23.18
N GLY A 200 12.94 -21.37 -22.57
CA GLY A 200 11.73 -20.95 -23.27
C GLY A 200 12.01 -19.89 -24.36
N PHE A 201 12.87 -18.91 -24.10
CA PHE A 201 13.25 -17.92 -25.13
C PHE A 201 14.12 -18.52 -26.24
N ILE A 202 15.08 -19.39 -25.91
CA ILE A 202 15.91 -20.08 -26.90
C ILE A 202 15.04 -20.98 -27.79
N PHE A 203 14.17 -21.78 -27.18
CA PHE A 203 13.27 -22.68 -27.89
C PHE A 203 12.27 -21.92 -28.76
N GLN A 204 11.64 -20.87 -28.23
CA GLN A 204 10.77 -20.02 -29.06
C GLN A 204 11.54 -19.44 -30.24
N ARG A 205 12.77 -18.97 -30.04
CA ARG A 205 13.60 -18.47 -31.14
C ARG A 205 13.86 -19.54 -32.19
N ALA A 206 14.13 -20.78 -31.79
CA ALA A 206 14.29 -21.91 -32.71
C ALA A 206 12.99 -22.19 -33.50
N VAL A 207 11.84 -22.23 -32.83
CA VAL A 207 10.53 -22.43 -33.49
C VAL A 207 10.23 -21.28 -34.46
N MET A 208 10.52 -20.03 -34.10
CA MET A 208 10.28 -18.88 -34.98
C MET A 208 11.18 -18.88 -36.22
N ARG A 209 12.40 -19.44 -36.10
CA ARG A 209 13.36 -19.54 -37.22
C ARG A 209 13.21 -20.80 -38.07
N SER A 210 12.48 -21.82 -37.61
CA SER A 210 12.29 -23.06 -38.36
C SER A 210 11.29 -22.88 -39.51
N SER A 211 10.96 -23.94 -40.26
CA SER A 211 9.92 -23.93 -41.30
C SER A 211 8.58 -24.53 -40.82
N VAL A 212 8.42 -24.76 -39.52
CA VAL A 212 7.24 -25.47 -39.00
C VAL A 212 5.95 -24.66 -39.20
N PRO A 213 4.81 -25.31 -39.51
CA PRO A 213 3.55 -24.62 -39.78
C PRO A 213 2.88 -24.05 -38.52
N PHE A 214 3.24 -24.54 -37.33
CA PHE A 214 2.55 -24.22 -36.08
C PHE A 214 3.06 -22.96 -35.35
N LYS A 215 3.95 -22.15 -35.94
CA LYS A 215 4.57 -20.98 -35.29
C LYS A 215 3.56 -20.03 -34.63
N LYS A 216 2.53 -19.63 -35.38
CA LYS A 216 1.51 -18.70 -34.89
C LYS A 216 0.72 -19.28 -33.72
N HIS A 217 0.36 -20.56 -33.81
CA HIS A 217 -0.33 -21.27 -32.73
C HIS A 217 0.55 -21.39 -31.48
N PHE A 218 1.84 -21.63 -31.65
CA PHE A 218 2.79 -21.66 -30.54
C PHE A 218 2.87 -20.31 -29.82
N GLU A 219 3.08 -19.21 -30.55
CA GLU A 219 3.14 -17.87 -29.95
C GLU A 219 1.85 -17.51 -29.21
N GLN A 220 0.69 -17.77 -29.83
CA GLN A 220 -0.61 -17.49 -29.23
C GLN A 220 -0.84 -18.31 -27.96
N ARG A 221 -0.38 -19.57 -27.91
CA ARG A 221 -0.47 -20.39 -26.69
C ARG A 221 0.40 -19.86 -25.57
N ILE A 222 1.63 -19.44 -25.86
CA ILE A 222 2.50 -18.83 -24.85
C ILE A 222 1.87 -17.56 -24.31
N GLU A 223 1.36 -16.70 -25.21
CA GLU A 223 0.67 -15.47 -24.83
C GLU A 223 -0.51 -15.78 -23.93
N ASN A 224 -1.39 -16.71 -24.31
CA ASN A 224 -2.54 -17.11 -23.51
C ASN A 224 -2.12 -17.69 -22.14
N ALA A 225 -1.08 -18.53 -22.09
CA ALA A 225 -0.56 -19.10 -20.85
C ALA A 225 -0.05 -18.01 -19.90
N MET A 226 0.62 -16.98 -20.45
CA MET A 226 1.06 -15.83 -19.68
C MET A 226 -0.12 -14.95 -19.25
N GLN A 227 -1.08 -14.69 -20.14
CA GLN A 227 -2.22 -13.83 -19.83
C GLN A 227 -3.14 -14.44 -18.78
N ASN A 228 -3.29 -15.76 -18.77
CA ASN A 228 -4.08 -16.50 -17.78
C ASN A 228 -3.37 -16.68 -16.43
N ASN A 229 -2.08 -16.33 -16.34
CA ASN A 229 -1.32 -16.36 -15.11
C ASN A 229 -1.40 -14.98 -14.43
N GLU A 230 -1.92 -14.92 -13.20
CA GLU A 230 -2.03 -13.67 -12.43
C GLU A 230 -0.68 -12.97 -12.24
N SER A 231 0.41 -13.75 -12.11
CA SER A 231 1.76 -13.22 -11.98
C SER A 231 2.41 -12.84 -13.32
N LYS A 232 1.76 -13.14 -14.45
CA LYS A 232 2.29 -12.99 -15.83
C LYS A 232 3.69 -13.60 -15.98
N SER A 233 4.02 -14.64 -15.20
CA SER A 233 5.34 -15.26 -15.22
C SER A 233 5.56 -16.01 -16.53
N VAL A 234 6.83 -16.17 -16.91
CA VAL A 234 7.20 -17.00 -18.05
C VAL A 234 6.70 -18.45 -17.82
N PRO A 235 6.11 -19.11 -18.84
CA PRO A 235 5.71 -20.49 -18.71
C PRO A 235 6.89 -21.43 -18.48
N LYS A 236 6.65 -22.56 -17.80
CA LYS A 236 7.67 -23.59 -17.59
C LYS A 236 8.11 -24.19 -18.93
N PHE A 237 9.39 -24.49 -19.05
CA PHE A 237 9.95 -25.01 -20.30
C PHE A 237 9.31 -26.34 -20.70
N ASP A 238 9.11 -27.25 -19.76
CA ASP A 238 8.46 -28.54 -20.03
C ASP A 238 7.04 -28.37 -20.58
N THR A 239 6.32 -27.34 -20.13
CA THR A 239 5.01 -27.01 -20.68
C THR A 239 5.13 -26.57 -22.12
N LEU A 240 6.18 -25.82 -22.50
CA LEU A 240 6.39 -25.35 -23.88
C LEU A 240 6.77 -26.48 -24.85
N VAL A 241 7.59 -27.44 -24.41
CA VAL A 241 8.08 -28.54 -25.26
C VAL A 241 7.01 -29.60 -25.49
N ASN A 242 6.21 -29.93 -24.48
CA ASN A 242 5.17 -30.95 -24.57
C ASN A 242 3.88 -30.46 -25.26
N THR A 243 3.95 -29.35 -26.00
CA THR A 243 2.78 -28.69 -26.63
C THR A 243 2.52 -29.14 -28.08
N PHE A 244 3.31 -30.07 -28.63
CA PHE A 244 3.25 -30.49 -30.04
C PHE A 244 3.35 -32.00 -30.19
#